data_AF-A0A644ZG35-F1
#
_entry.id   AF-A0A644ZG35-F1
#
_cell.length_a   1.000
_cell.length_b   1.000
_cell.length_c   1.000
_cell.angle_alpha   90.00
_cell.angle_beta   90.00
_cell.angle_gamma   90.00
#
_symmetry.space_group_name_H-M   'P 1'
#
loop_
_entity.id
_entity.type
_entity.pdbx_description
1 polymer ?
#
loop_
_entity_poly.entity_id
_entity_poly.type
_entity_poly.pdbx_seq_one_letter_code
_entity_poly.pdbx_strand_id
1 'polypeptide(L)'
;MKKILLIALALTFAAILLTGCASADVILKYSPASLDKIIEKYPAVVTDNTQNDHYFYLSADGETALKISSDFSLTGAEDLVIQTPLKPFVDAGLHPAALGAGYRADDTTLSLVADFGAGTGEQDTVTSALFESVKANRLVLTYHADLDHYGIQLPAGKFEWAKDESTNDKDIVFVIAAQPLADLGVDVRNIEGWVFKTMKDDAGKDLDVLLKPYSLES
;
A
#
# COMPACT_ATOMS: atom_id res chain seq x y z
N MET A 1 -59.36 10.34 -2.99
CA MET A 1 -58.63 9.77 -1.84
C MET A 1 -57.64 8.67 -2.25
N LYS A 2 -58.07 7.60 -2.95
CA LYS A 2 -57.15 6.52 -3.41
C LYS A 2 -55.95 6.99 -4.26
N LYS A 3 -56.13 7.98 -5.15
CA LYS A 3 -55.04 8.52 -6.00
C LYS A 3 -53.99 9.35 -5.23
N ILE A 4 -54.38 9.98 -4.12
CA ILE A 4 -53.46 10.79 -3.27
C ILE A 4 -52.63 9.85 -2.38
N LEU A 5 -53.22 8.74 -1.93
CA LEU A 5 -52.53 7.72 -1.12
C LEU A 5 -51.44 6.96 -1.90
N LEU A 6 -51.64 6.72 -3.20
CA LEU A 6 -50.66 6.06 -4.07
C LEU A 6 -49.45 6.94 -4.39
N ILE A 7 -49.64 8.26 -4.48
CA ILE A 7 -48.55 9.22 -4.76
C ILE A 7 -47.66 9.40 -3.52
N ALA A 8 -48.25 9.45 -2.33
CA ALA A 8 -47.51 9.54 -1.07
C ALA A 8 -46.67 8.27 -0.78
N LEU A 9 -47.16 7.09 -1.17
CA LEU A 9 -46.44 5.83 -1.02
C LEU A 9 -45.29 5.66 -2.03
N ALA A 10 -45.42 6.21 -3.24
CA ALA A 10 -44.35 6.21 -4.24
C ALA A 10 -43.20 7.19 -3.88
N LEU A 11 -43.52 8.35 -3.29
CA LEU A 11 -42.52 9.33 -2.84
C LEU A 11 -41.72 8.85 -1.62
N THR A 12 -42.32 8.07 -0.73
CA THR A 12 -41.61 7.46 0.41
C THR A 12 -40.72 6.29 -0.02
N PHE A 13 -41.08 5.53 -1.05
CA PHE A 13 -40.22 4.48 -1.60
C PHE A 13 -39.02 5.04 -2.39
N ALA A 14 -39.19 6.17 -3.09
CA ALA A 14 -38.09 6.84 -3.79
C ALA A 14 -37.05 7.46 -2.84
N ALA A 15 -37.46 7.93 -1.65
CA ALA A 15 -36.55 8.47 -0.64
C ALA A 15 -35.70 7.37 0.03
N ILE A 16 -36.20 6.14 0.14
CA ILE A 16 -35.47 5.00 0.72
C ILE A 16 -34.51 4.37 -0.31
N LEU A 17 -34.77 4.53 -1.61
CA LEU A 17 -33.86 4.04 -2.66
C LEU A 17 -32.65 4.95 -2.89
N LEU A 18 -32.71 6.22 -2.47
CA LEU A 18 -31.58 7.16 -2.57
C LEU A 18 -30.60 7.06 -1.39
N THR A 19 -30.99 6.47 -0.26
CA THR A 19 -30.06 6.19 0.86
C THR A 19 -29.25 4.90 0.64
N GLY A 20 -29.65 4.04 -0.30
CA GLY A 20 -28.95 2.79 -0.64
C GLY A 20 -27.76 2.95 -1.59
N CYS A 21 -27.62 4.10 -2.27
CA CYS A 21 -26.51 4.37 -3.19
C CYS A 21 -25.29 5.02 -2.51
N ALA A 22 -25.38 5.31 -1.21
CA ALA A 22 -24.24 5.67 -0.39
C ALA A 22 -23.70 4.42 0.31
N SER A 23 -23.24 3.41 -0.45
CA SER A 23 -22.22 2.53 0.11
C SER A 23 -20.97 3.39 0.29
N ALA A 24 -20.93 4.12 1.41
CA ALA A 24 -19.76 4.88 1.83
C ALA A 24 -18.58 3.93 1.71
N ASP A 25 -17.58 4.34 0.96
CA ASP A 25 -16.39 3.56 0.66
C ASP A 25 -15.83 2.92 1.94
N VAL A 26 -16.18 1.64 2.15
CA VAL A 26 -15.95 0.93 3.41
C VAL A 26 -14.44 0.79 3.63
N ILE A 27 -13.71 0.52 2.55
CA ILE A 27 -12.26 0.38 2.58
C ILE A 27 -11.66 1.71 3.05
N LEU A 28 -11.94 2.83 2.37
CA LEU A 28 -11.42 4.14 2.75
C LEU A 28 -11.86 4.59 4.15
N LYS A 29 -13.06 4.19 4.58
CA LYS A 29 -13.58 4.55 5.91
C LYS A 29 -12.82 3.86 7.04
N TYR A 30 -12.42 2.60 6.87
CA TYR A 30 -11.87 1.78 7.95
C TYR A 30 -10.36 1.57 7.88
N SER A 31 -9.76 1.67 6.68
CA SER A 31 -8.34 1.41 6.48
C SER A 31 -7.40 2.37 7.24
N PRO A 32 -7.66 3.70 7.36
CA PRO A 32 -6.76 4.60 8.10
C PRO A 32 -6.71 4.22 9.59
N ALA A 33 -7.88 4.04 10.21
CA ALA A 33 -7.97 3.73 11.64
C ALA A 33 -7.35 2.37 12.00
N SER A 34 -7.30 1.43 11.05
CA SER A 34 -6.62 0.14 11.25
C SER A 34 -5.09 0.29 11.18
N LEU A 35 -4.57 1.15 10.31
CA LEU A 35 -3.15 1.48 10.30
C LEU A 35 -2.74 2.23 11.57
N ASP A 36 -3.55 3.20 12.01
CA ASP A 36 -3.31 3.95 13.25
C ASP A 36 -3.21 3.01 14.45
N LYS A 37 -4.09 2.00 14.56
CA LYS A 37 -4.03 0.99 15.64
C LYS A 37 -2.72 0.20 15.63
N ILE A 38 -2.26 -0.24 14.46
CA ILE A 38 -0.97 -0.94 14.31
C ILE A 38 0.17 -0.03 14.81
N ILE A 39 0.19 1.24 14.39
CA ILE A 39 1.23 2.20 14.79
C ILE A 39 1.16 2.52 16.28
N GLU A 40 -0.04 2.72 16.84
CA GLU A 40 -0.25 2.96 18.27
C GLU A 40 0.24 1.78 19.12
N LYS A 41 0.00 0.56 18.64
CA LYS A 41 0.39 -0.68 19.34
C LYS A 41 1.88 -0.98 19.21
N TYR A 42 2.47 -0.71 18.03
CA TYR A 42 3.88 -0.96 17.73
C TYR A 42 4.60 0.30 17.26
N PRO A 43 4.74 1.35 18.10
CA PRO A 43 5.30 2.63 17.68
C PRO A 43 6.75 2.53 17.18
N ALA A 44 7.48 1.49 17.59
CA ALA A 44 8.86 1.24 17.15
C ALA A 44 8.98 0.92 15.65
N VAL A 45 7.88 0.57 14.95
CA VAL A 45 7.92 0.36 13.50
C VAL A 45 7.97 1.67 12.72
N VAL A 46 7.72 2.81 13.36
CA VAL A 46 7.73 4.13 12.73
C VAL A 46 8.94 4.94 13.21
N THR A 47 9.68 5.47 12.26
CA THR A 47 10.65 6.54 12.50
C THR A 47 10.18 7.80 11.81
N ASP A 48 10.01 8.88 12.58
CA ASP A 48 9.78 10.21 12.03
C ASP A 48 11.13 10.83 11.65
N ASN A 49 11.36 10.98 10.35
CA ASN A 49 12.56 11.61 9.79
C ASN A 49 12.23 12.86 8.94
N THR A 50 11.00 13.37 9.08
CA THR A 50 10.44 14.44 8.24
C THR A 50 11.25 15.73 8.30
N GLN A 51 11.87 16.01 9.44
CA GLN A 51 12.75 17.17 9.63
C GLN A 51 14.10 17.07 8.90
N ASN A 52 14.55 15.85 8.57
CA ASN A 52 15.86 15.62 7.95
C ASN A 52 15.75 15.39 6.44
N ASP A 53 14.78 14.58 6.01
CA ASP A 53 14.63 14.21 4.61
C ASP A 53 13.17 14.23 4.09
N HIS A 54 12.24 14.77 4.87
CA HIS A 54 10.81 14.90 4.54
C HIS A 54 10.03 13.57 4.53
N TYR A 55 10.56 12.48 5.08
CA TYR A 55 9.85 11.20 5.13
C TYR A 55 9.55 10.70 6.53
N PHE A 56 8.38 10.08 6.69
CA PHE A 56 8.19 9.03 7.67
C PHE A 56 8.71 7.70 7.12
N TYR A 57 9.27 6.86 7.99
CA TYR A 57 9.73 5.52 7.66
C TYR A 57 8.90 4.51 8.45
N LEU A 58 8.33 3.53 7.77
CA LEU A 58 7.66 2.37 8.37
C LEU A 58 8.47 1.11 8.06
N SER A 59 9.05 0.47 9.08
CA SER A 59 9.87 -0.74 8.95
C SER A 59 9.74 -1.64 10.18
N ALA A 60 9.67 -2.96 9.97
CA ALA A 60 9.66 -3.94 11.06
C ALA A 60 11.05 -4.52 11.39
N ASP A 61 12.01 -4.45 10.46
CA ASP A 61 13.34 -5.04 10.63
C ASP A 61 14.50 -4.03 10.47
N GLY A 62 14.19 -2.78 10.11
CA GLY A 62 15.19 -1.74 9.84
C GLY A 62 15.89 -1.88 8.50
N GLU A 63 15.58 -2.90 7.69
CA GLU A 63 16.18 -3.13 6.38
C GLU A 63 15.20 -2.81 5.24
N THR A 64 13.98 -3.34 5.33
CA THR A 64 12.92 -3.06 4.35
C THR A 64 11.97 -2.03 4.94
N ALA A 65 11.75 -0.93 4.21
CA ALA A 65 10.99 0.20 4.71
C ALA A 65 10.04 0.75 3.66
N LEU A 66 8.88 1.25 4.10
CA LEU A 66 8.06 2.17 3.33
C LEU A 66 8.41 3.58 3.80
N LYS A 67 8.95 4.38 2.88
CA LYS A 67 9.08 5.82 3.04
C LYS A 67 7.82 6.51 2.55
N ILE A 68 7.33 7.44 3.34
CA ILE A 68 6.11 8.20 3.07
C ILE A 68 6.45 9.67 3.23
N SER A 69 6.42 10.40 2.12
CA SER A 69 6.69 11.84 2.15
C SER A 69 5.66 12.55 3.02
N SER A 70 6.10 13.41 3.93
CA SER A 70 5.19 14.25 4.71
C SER A 70 4.58 15.37 3.84
N ASP A 71 5.24 15.76 2.75
CA ASP A 71 4.74 16.72 1.78
C ASP A 71 5.21 16.33 0.37
N PHE A 72 4.27 15.85 -0.45
CA PHE A 72 4.55 15.36 -1.80
C PHE A 72 5.12 16.46 -2.72
N SER A 73 4.97 17.75 -2.37
CA SER A 73 5.58 18.85 -3.12
C SER A 73 7.10 18.99 -2.90
N LEU A 74 7.67 18.35 -1.86
CA LEU A 74 9.08 18.47 -1.47
C LEU A 74 9.96 17.32 -1.98
N THR A 75 9.35 16.21 -2.40
CA THR A 75 10.04 14.93 -2.66
C THR A 75 10.18 14.58 -4.14
N GLY A 76 9.75 15.47 -5.03
CA GLY A 76 9.84 15.26 -6.47
C GLY A 76 8.88 14.16 -6.94
N ALA A 77 9.42 13.04 -7.41
CA ALA A 77 8.64 11.93 -7.95
C ALA A 77 8.67 10.69 -7.02
N GLU A 78 8.97 10.89 -5.74
CA GLU A 78 9.22 9.83 -4.76
C GLU A 78 8.31 9.97 -3.52
N ASP A 79 7.03 10.23 -3.73
CA ASP A 79 6.06 10.43 -2.65
C ASP A 79 5.97 9.21 -1.72
N LEU A 80 5.92 8.01 -2.32
CA LEU A 80 6.07 6.74 -1.62
C LEU A 80 7.24 5.95 -2.18
N VAL A 81 8.06 5.38 -1.29
CA VAL A 81 9.17 4.52 -1.69
C VAL A 81 9.20 3.25 -0.84
N ILE A 82 9.09 2.08 -1.47
CA ILE A 82 9.48 0.82 -0.81
C ILE A 82 10.96 0.61 -1.05
N GLN A 83 11.74 0.56 0.02
CA GLN A 83 13.19 0.37 -0.01
C GLN A 83 13.56 -0.98 0.59
N THR A 84 14.53 -1.66 0.01
CA THR A 84 15.05 -2.94 0.51
C THR A 84 16.50 -3.14 0.08
N PRO A 85 17.30 -3.96 0.78
CA PRO A 85 18.67 -4.24 0.35
C PRO A 85 18.73 -4.75 -1.09
N LEU A 86 19.64 -4.16 -1.88
CA LEU A 86 19.83 -4.51 -3.29
C LEU A 86 20.51 -5.87 -3.49
N LYS A 87 21.40 -6.23 -2.55
CA LYS A 87 22.30 -7.38 -2.71
C LYS A 87 21.56 -8.70 -3.01
N PRO A 88 20.48 -9.09 -2.29
CA PRO A 88 19.73 -10.30 -2.62
C PRO A 88 19.20 -10.35 -4.06
N PHE A 89 18.83 -9.20 -4.64
CA PHE A 89 18.32 -9.12 -6.00
C PHE A 89 19.45 -9.23 -7.03
N VAL A 90 20.60 -8.58 -6.78
CA VAL A 90 21.79 -8.68 -7.65
C VAL A 90 22.36 -10.10 -7.62
N ASP A 91 22.42 -10.73 -6.45
CA ASP A 91 22.85 -12.12 -6.31
C ASP A 91 21.90 -13.07 -7.07
N ALA A 92 20.62 -12.72 -7.15
CA ALA A 92 19.62 -13.42 -7.96
C ALA A 92 19.62 -13.02 -9.45
N GLY A 93 20.57 -12.19 -9.91
CA GLY A 93 20.77 -11.87 -11.33
C GLY A 93 20.27 -10.49 -11.78
N LEU A 94 19.80 -9.63 -10.87
CA LEU A 94 19.40 -8.27 -11.23
C LEU A 94 20.61 -7.46 -11.72
N HIS A 95 20.47 -6.85 -12.89
CA HIS A 95 21.36 -5.80 -13.37
C HIS A 95 20.71 -4.42 -13.12
N PRO A 96 21.19 -3.63 -12.14
CA PRO A 96 20.53 -2.37 -11.76
C PRO A 96 20.34 -1.38 -12.93
N ALA A 97 21.27 -1.35 -13.88
CA ALA A 97 21.19 -0.50 -15.07
C ALA A 97 20.04 -0.87 -16.03
N ALA A 98 19.41 -2.04 -15.86
CA ALA A 98 18.27 -2.49 -16.67
C ALA A 98 16.90 -2.16 -16.03
N LEU A 99 16.89 -1.58 -14.83
CA LEU A 99 15.66 -1.20 -14.14
C LEU A 99 14.86 -0.16 -14.93
N GLY A 100 13.57 -0.40 -15.06
CA GLY A 100 12.63 0.46 -15.76
C GLY A 100 11.94 1.49 -14.87
N ALA A 101 10.84 2.04 -15.37
CA ALA A 101 9.99 2.95 -14.61
C ALA A 101 9.47 2.30 -13.31
N GLY A 102 9.32 3.08 -12.25
CA GLY A 102 8.89 2.60 -10.94
C GLY A 102 9.98 1.95 -10.09
N TYR A 103 11.19 1.75 -10.62
CA TYR A 103 12.34 1.24 -9.87
C TYR A 103 13.50 2.24 -9.88
N ARG A 104 14.28 2.23 -8.80
CA ARG A 104 15.58 2.90 -8.65
C ARG A 104 16.52 1.98 -7.92
N ALA A 105 17.81 2.14 -8.15
CA ALA A 105 18.83 1.47 -7.35
C ALA A 105 20.05 2.35 -7.19
N ASP A 106 20.65 2.30 -6.02
CA ASP A 106 22.01 2.79 -5.75
C ASP A 106 22.95 1.61 -5.47
N ASP A 107 24.10 1.84 -4.85
CA ASP A 107 25.08 0.79 -4.55
C ASP A 107 24.55 -0.29 -3.57
N THR A 108 23.55 0.05 -2.76
CA THR A 108 23.11 -0.76 -1.60
C THR A 108 21.61 -1.02 -1.57
N THR A 109 20.80 -0.18 -2.20
CA THR A 109 19.34 -0.17 -2.03
C THR A 109 18.63 -0.37 -3.36
N LEU A 110 17.63 -1.24 -3.37
CA LEU A 110 16.58 -1.28 -4.40
C LEU A 110 15.38 -0.49 -3.88
N SER A 111 14.90 0.45 -4.69
CA SER A 111 13.76 1.31 -4.37
C SER A 111 12.66 1.15 -5.41
N LEU A 112 11.41 0.99 -4.95
CA LEU A 112 10.20 1.05 -5.77
C LEU A 112 9.52 2.38 -5.48
N VAL A 113 9.43 3.24 -6.48
CA VAL A 113 9.01 4.65 -6.33
C VAL A 113 7.63 4.90 -6.92
N ALA A 114 6.86 5.77 -6.27
CA ALA A 114 5.57 6.25 -6.76
C ALA A 114 5.48 7.77 -6.63
N ASP A 115 4.93 8.40 -7.68
CA ASP A 115 4.62 9.82 -7.78
C ASP A 115 3.09 9.95 -7.91
N PHE A 116 2.49 10.71 -7.00
CA PHE A 116 1.06 11.02 -6.94
C PHE A 116 0.79 12.52 -7.15
N GLY A 117 1.82 13.31 -7.47
CA GLY A 117 1.76 14.75 -7.62
C GLY A 117 1.76 15.50 -6.29
N ALA A 118 1.57 16.81 -6.32
CA ALA A 118 1.88 17.72 -5.20
C ALA A 118 1.08 17.54 -3.88
N GLY A 119 0.16 16.58 -3.78
CA GLY A 119 -0.66 16.36 -2.59
C GLY A 119 -1.48 17.59 -2.17
N THR A 120 -1.86 17.64 -0.89
CA THR A 120 -2.60 18.75 -0.26
C THR A 120 -1.78 19.54 0.76
N GLY A 121 -0.46 19.35 0.76
CA GLY A 121 0.51 19.99 1.66
C GLY A 121 1.03 19.05 2.74
N GLU A 122 1.83 19.62 3.66
CA GLU A 122 2.46 18.90 4.76
C GLU A 122 1.47 18.15 5.67
N GLN A 123 1.87 16.95 6.09
CA GLN A 123 1.09 16.02 6.89
C GLN A 123 1.88 15.62 8.15
N ASP A 124 1.20 15.62 9.30
CA ASP A 124 1.83 15.42 10.61
C ASP A 124 1.87 13.95 11.06
N THR A 125 1.24 13.03 10.32
CA THR A 125 1.21 11.61 10.66
C THR A 125 1.48 10.72 9.45
N VAL A 126 2.02 9.52 9.73
CA VAL A 126 2.20 8.43 8.74
C VAL A 126 0.91 8.17 7.95
N THR A 127 -0.21 8.03 8.65
CA THR A 127 -1.49 7.69 8.03
C THR A 127 -2.01 8.83 7.18
N SER A 128 -1.97 10.08 7.64
CA SER A 128 -2.44 11.20 6.82
C SER A 128 -1.57 11.42 5.59
N ALA A 129 -0.24 11.32 5.74
CA ALA A 129 0.73 11.36 4.65
C ALA A 129 0.51 10.26 3.61
N LEU A 130 0.37 9.00 4.05
CA LEU A 130 0.12 7.87 3.15
C LEU A 130 -1.19 8.06 2.36
N PHE A 131 -2.22 8.60 3.00
CA PHE A 131 -3.53 8.79 2.38
C PHE A 131 -3.61 9.99 1.43
N GLU A 132 -2.58 10.82 1.31
CA GLU A 132 -2.44 11.76 0.19
C GLU A 132 -2.42 11.02 -1.16
N SER A 133 -1.79 9.83 -1.21
CA SER A 133 -1.82 8.98 -2.41
C SER A 133 -3.25 8.57 -2.81
N VAL A 134 -4.11 8.32 -1.82
CA VAL A 134 -5.51 7.91 -2.03
C VAL A 134 -6.37 9.10 -2.45
N LYS A 135 -6.08 10.30 -1.93
CA LYS A 135 -6.73 11.55 -2.40
C LYS A 135 -6.37 11.83 -3.85
N ALA A 136 -5.11 11.65 -4.23
CA ALA A 136 -4.64 11.84 -5.60
C ALA A 136 -5.23 10.79 -6.55
N ASN A 137 -5.25 9.52 -6.14
CA ASN A 137 -5.83 8.44 -6.92
C ASN A 137 -6.47 7.40 -6.00
N ARG A 138 -7.80 7.42 -5.89
CA ARG A 138 -8.53 6.47 -5.05
C ARG A 138 -8.21 5.00 -5.38
N LEU A 139 -7.91 4.65 -6.62
CA LEU A 139 -7.70 3.27 -7.04
C LEU A 139 -6.45 2.60 -6.43
N VAL A 140 -5.54 3.37 -5.83
CA VAL A 140 -4.34 2.80 -5.18
C VAL A 140 -4.66 2.09 -3.88
N LEU A 141 -5.76 2.46 -3.21
CA LEU A 141 -6.20 1.81 -1.99
C LEU A 141 -7.01 0.55 -2.30
N THR A 142 -6.45 -0.58 -1.91
CA THR A 142 -6.93 -1.94 -2.20
C THR A 142 -7.34 -2.67 -0.93
N TYR A 143 -8.04 -3.80 -1.10
CA TYR A 143 -8.39 -4.72 -0.02
C TYR A 143 -8.25 -6.17 -0.48
N HIS A 144 -7.46 -6.96 0.25
CA HIS A 144 -7.27 -8.38 0.02
C HIS A 144 -8.22 -9.18 0.91
N ALA A 145 -9.39 -9.54 0.37
CA ALA A 145 -10.47 -10.16 1.15
C ALA A 145 -10.08 -11.47 1.85
N ASP A 146 -9.30 -12.34 1.21
CA ASP A 146 -8.93 -13.64 1.80
C ASP A 146 -7.95 -13.51 2.99
N LEU A 147 -7.24 -12.38 3.07
CA LEU A 147 -6.26 -12.13 4.12
C LEU A 147 -6.75 -11.08 5.12
N ASP A 148 -7.83 -10.37 4.81
CA ASP A 148 -8.30 -9.19 5.53
C ASP A 148 -7.21 -8.10 5.66
N HIS A 149 -6.51 -7.82 4.56
CA HIS A 149 -5.51 -6.75 4.48
C HIS A 149 -6.00 -5.57 3.65
N TYR A 150 -5.70 -4.36 4.09
CA TYR A 150 -5.71 -3.16 3.25
C TYR A 150 -4.36 -3.01 2.56
N GLY A 151 -4.28 -2.20 1.50
CA GLY A 151 -2.98 -1.89 0.90
C GLY A 151 -2.96 -0.67 0.00
N ILE A 152 -1.78 -0.06 -0.13
CA ILE A 152 -1.48 1.00 -1.08
C ILE A 152 -0.63 0.44 -2.21
N GLN A 153 -1.16 0.49 -3.43
CA GLN A 153 -0.49 0.08 -4.65
C GLN A 153 0.50 1.15 -5.12
N LEU A 154 1.73 0.72 -5.39
CA LEU A 154 2.76 1.46 -6.12
C LEU A 154 2.90 0.88 -7.54
N PRO A 155 3.52 1.58 -8.50
CA PRO A 155 3.70 1.05 -9.86
C PRO A 155 4.37 -0.32 -9.94
N ALA A 156 5.32 -0.59 -9.04
CA ALA A 156 6.17 -1.79 -9.03
C ALA A 156 5.92 -2.74 -7.85
N GLY A 157 5.01 -2.39 -6.94
CA GLY A 157 4.82 -3.12 -5.68
C GLY A 157 3.63 -2.63 -4.89
N LYS A 158 3.48 -3.11 -3.66
CA LYS A 158 2.38 -2.74 -2.78
C LYS A 158 2.86 -2.82 -1.33
N PHE A 159 2.36 -1.92 -0.50
CA PHE A 159 2.42 -2.07 0.95
C PHE A 159 1.03 -2.48 1.47
N GLU A 160 0.96 -3.55 2.25
CA GLU A 160 -0.27 -4.06 2.83
C GLU A 160 -0.20 -4.07 4.36
N TRP A 161 -1.35 -3.84 5.01
CA TRP A 161 -1.48 -3.93 6.46
C TRP A 161 -2.78 -4.61 6.87
N ALA A 162 -2.76 -5.27 8.02
CA ALA A 162 -3.89 -5.99 8.57
C ALA A 162 -5.05 -5.07 8.92
N LYS A 163 -6.27 -5.52 8.66
CA LYS A 163 -7.49 -4.88 9.16
C LYS A 163 -7.59 -4.95 10.68
N ASP A 164 -7.11 -6.03 11.28
CA ASP A 164 -7.08 -6.25 12.73
C ASP A 164 -5.83 -7.07 13.12
N GLU A 165 -4.80 -6.38 13.59
CA GLU A 165 -3.51 -6.94 13.99
C GLU A 165 -3.58 -7.93 15.16
N SER A 166 -4.74 -8.04 15.83
CA SER A 166 -4.95 -9.05 16.86
C SER A 166 -5.43 -10.41 16.32
N THR A 167 -5.87 -10.46 15.06
CA THR A 167 -6.47 -11.66 14.46
C THR A 167 -5.86 -12.08 13.13
N ASN A 168 -5.21 -11.16 12.42
CA ASN A 168 -4.50 -11.45 11.17
C ASN A 168 -3.17 -12.20 11.44
N ASP A 169 -2.77 -13.11 10.54
CA ASP A 169 -1.50 -13.84 10.67
C ASP A 169 -0.27 -12.93 10.44
N LYS A 170 -0.40 -11.89 9.61
CA LYS A 170 0.65 -10.92 9.30
C LYS A 170 0.07 -9.53 9.46
N ASP A 171 0.82 -8.63 10.08
CA ASP A 171 0.35 -7.27 10.38
C ASP A 171 0.71 -6.29 9.27
N ILE A 172 1.91 -6.44 8.69
CA ILE A 172 2.35 -5.67 7.53
C ILE A 172 3.05 -6.56 6.51
N VAL A 173 2.94 -6.21 5.22
CA VAL A 173 3.56 -6.96 4.12
C VAL A 173 4.06 -5.98 3.06
N PHE A 174 5.31 -6.15 2.64
CA PHE A 174 5.81 -5.52 1.41
C PHE A 174 5.69 -6.52 0.27
N VAL A 175 5.21 -6.03 -0.87
CA VAL A 175 4.95 -6.82 -2.07
C VAL A 175 5.70 -6.22 -3.23
N ILE A 176 6.41 -7.04 -4.00
CA ILE A 176 6.99 -6.66 -5.29
C ILE A 176 6.36 -7.54 -6.37
N ALA A 177 5.93 -6.93 -7.48
CA ALA A 177 5.52 -7.71 -8.65
C ALA A 177 6.74 -8.47 -9.19
N ALA A 178 6.65 -9.80 -9.30
CA ALA A 178 7.82 -10.61 -9.67
C ALA A 178 8.10 -10.56 -11.18
N GLN A 179 7.05 -10.49 -12.01
CA GLN A 179 7.19 -10.59 -13.47
C GLN A 179 8.15 -9.53 -14.06
N PRO A 180 8.08 -8.23 -13.71
CA PRO A 180 9.02 -7.24 -14.25
C PRO A 180 10.48 -7.54 -13.94
N LEU A 181 10.79 -8.15 -12.79
CA LEU A 181 12.15 -8.57 -12.43
C LEU A 181 12.54 -9.85 -13.17
N ALA A 182 11.62 -10.82 -13.27
CA ALA A 182 11.85 -12.05 -14.03
C ALA A 182 12.13 -11.76 -15.52
N ASP A 183 11.45 -10.78 -16.11
CA ASP A 183 11.66 -10.31 -17.49
C ASP A 183 13.07 -9.72 -17.70
N LEU A 184 13.72 -9.25 -16.62
CA LEU A 184 15.11 -8.78 -16.62
C LEU A 184 16.13 -9.90 -16.35
N GLY A 185 15.67 -11.16 -16.22
CA GLY A 185 16.52 -12.32 -15.97
C GLY A 185 16.78 -12.61 -14.48
N VAL A 186 16.07 -11.95 -13.56
CA VAL A 186 16.19 -12.22 -12.12
C VAL A 186 15.54 -13.58 -11.80
N ASP A 187 16.24 -14.41 -11.03
CA ASP A 187 15.68 -15.62 -10.44
C ASP A 187 14.80 -15.28 -9.23
N VAL A 188 13.59 -14.82 -9.53
CA VAL A 188 12.60 -14.38 -8.53
C VAL A 188 12.15 -15.48 -7.57
N ARG A 189 12.50 -16.74 -7.81
CA ARG A 189 12.19 -17.84 -6.87
C ARG A 189 13.25 -17.98 -5.78
N ASN A 190 14.41 -17.37 -5.95
CA ASN A 190 15.58 -17.55 -5.10
C ASN A 190 16.18 -16.21 -4.63
N ILE A 191 15.32 -15.25 -4.28
CA ILE A 191 15.74 -13.99 -3.66
C ILE A 191 15.77 -14.16 -2.14
N GLU A 192 16.95 -14.05 -1.54
CA GLU A 192 17.12 -14.20 -0.10
C GLU A 192 16.22 -13.23 0.67
N GLY A 193 15.53 -13.76 1.68
CA GLY A 193 14.65 -12.98 2.55
C GLY A 193 13.30 -12.60 1.95
N TRP A 194 12.97 -13.01 0.72
CA TRP A 194 11.67 -12.79 0.08
C TRP A 194 10.97 -14.11 -0.25
N VAL A 195 9.65 -14.16 -0.06
CA VAL A 195 8.83 -15.33 -0.35
C VAL A 195 8.18 -15.17 -1.72
N PHE A 196 8.55 -16.03 -2.67
CA PHE A 196 7.86 -16.11 -3.97
C PHE A 196 6.49 -16.80 -3.82
N LYS A 197 5.45 -16.21 -4.40
CA LYS A 197 4.10 -16.80 -4.43
C LYS A 197 3.35 -16.45 -5.71
N THR A 198 2.62 -17.42 -6.24
CA THR A 198 1.59 -17.17 -7.27
C THR A 198 0.26 -16.94 -6.56
N MET A 199 -0.35 -15.78 -6.80
CA MET A 199 -1.66 -15.38 -6.25
C MET A 199 -2.65 -15.10 -7.37
N LYS A 200 -3.92 -14.89 -7.02
CA LYS A 200 -4.93 -14.42 -7.97
C LYS A 200 -5.07 -12.91 -7.85
N ASP A 201 -5.04 -12.20 -8.97
CA ASP A 201 -5.44 -10.80 -9.02
C ASP A 201 -6.98 -10.66 -8.91
N ASP A 202 -7.46 -9.41 -8.85
CA ASP A 202 -8.90 -9.11 -8.78
C ASP A 202 -9.70 -9.64 -9.99
N ALA A 203 -9.02 -9.93 -11.11
CA ALA A 203 -9.59 -10.52 -12.32
C ALA A 203 -9.49 -12.06 -12.35
N GLY A 204 -8.96 -12.68 -11.29
CA GLY A 204 -8.75 -14.13 -11.18
C GLY A 204 -7.58 -14.68 -11.98
N LYS A 205 -6.70 -13.83 -12.51
CA LYS A 205 -5.48 -14.23 -13.23
C LYS A 205 -4.35 -14.51 -12.24
N ASP A 206 -3.47 -15.41 -12.63
CA ASP A 206 -2.25 -15.67 -11.87
C ASP A 206 -1.35 -14.44 -11.92
N LEU A 207 -0.88 -14.04 -10.74
CA LEU A 207 0.07 -12.97 -10.52
C LEU A 207 1.17 -13.51 -9.60
N ASP A 208 2.40 -13.51 -10.11
CA ASP A 208 3.58 -13.86 -9.33
C ASP A 208 4.08 -12.64 -8.54
N VAL A 209 4.29 -12.82 -7.24
CA VAL A 209 4.74 -11.79 -6.31
C VAL A 209 5.90 -12.28 -5.44
N LEU A 210 6.69 -11.32 -4.98
CA LEU A 210 7.63 -11.48 -3.87
C LEU A 210 7.02 -10.82 -2.65
N LEU A 211 6.98 -11.55 -1.53
CA LEU A 211 6.40 -11.10 -0.26
C LEU A 211 7.48 -10.99 0.81
N LYS A 212 7.48 -9.89 1.54
CA LYS A 212 8.22 -9.70 2.78
C LYS A 212 7.20 -9.43 3.91
N PRO A 213 6.64 -10.49 4.51
CA PRO A 213 5.57 -10.37 5.50
C PRO A 213 6.13 -10.34 6.93
N TYR A 214 5.47 -9.60 7.83
CA TYR A 214 5.86 -9.50 9.24
C TYR A 214 4.66 -9.71 10.17
N SER A 215 4.91 -10.42 11.27
CA SER A 215 4.06 -10.43 12.47
C SER A 215 4.79 -9.61 13.53
N LEU A 216 4.13 -8.61 14.11
CA LEU A 216 4.74 -7.62 15.00
C LEU A 216 4.62 -8.02 16.48
N GLU A 217 3.67 -8.89 16.83
CA GLU A 217 3.77 -9.67 18.07
C GLU A 217 4.85 -10.74 17.87
N SER A 218 5.95 -10.58 18.61
CA SER A 218 7.08 -11.52 18.62
C SER A 218 6.76 -12.81 19.35
#